data_AF-A0A7Y6UYB3-F1
#
_entry.id   AF-A0A7Y6UYB3-F1
#
_cell.length_a   1.000
_cell.length_b   1.000
_cell.length_c   1.000
_cell.angle_alpha   90.00
_cell.angle_beta   90.00
_cell.angle_gamma   90.00
#
_symmetry.space_group_name_H-M   'P 1'
#
loop_
_entity.id
_entity.type
_entity.pdbx_description
1 polymer ?
#
loop_
_entity_poly.entity_id
_entity_poly.type
_entity_poly.pdbx_seq_one_letter_code
_entity_poly.pdbx_strand_id
1 'polypeptide(L)'
;MKTFFALATMAAVLLYFAWPSEQNAAPAAPSAHLSAATAPAGKAAAPATQAAPGSLDSPSWARSPFGRAAPLAENRPRAIERRKEQMKEGGYYTPDEYFTLPLKELQKRAKAGDIYALLQLGQQYYYEGPALLEEDGYKLDEDPRFVGKRHFADAAVGGHGQMPAVLTRLYAAEGDMVNAYAWQLFGEQLGEHYAKRLDISQLNNQQQNLAKQQASLLLGRFMSRAPAGGIPPQ
;
A
#
# COMPACT_ATOMS: atom_id res chain seq x y z
N MET A 1 3.33 31.82 52.47
CA MET A 1 4.40 31.79 51.46
C MET A 1 4.35 30.43 50.77
N LYS A 2 4.26 30.45 49.43
CA LYS A 2 4.83 29.53 48.41
C LYS A 2 5.12 28.09 48.90
N THR A 3 4.53 27.02 48.35
CA THR A 3 4.70 26.57 46.96
C THR A 3 3.62 25.55 46.54
N PHE A 4 2.85 25.87 45.51
CA PHE A 4 2.19 24.90 44.63
C PHE A 4 2.95 24.90 43.30
N PHE A 5 3.66 23.82 42.99
CA PHE A 5 4.18 23.49 41.66
C PHE A 5 4.07 21.97 41.53
N ALA A 6 3.13 21.51 40.72
CA ALA A 6 3.37 21.12 39.33
C ALA A 6 3.76 19.64 39.23
N LEU A 7 2.77 18.80 38.93
CA LEU A 7 2.96 17.48 38.35
C LEU A 7 1.72 17.15 37.52
N ALA A 8 1.62 17.83 36.38
CA ALA A 8 0.65 17.54 35.36
C ALA A 8 1.34 17.69 34.00
N THR A 9 2.13 16.69 33.61
CA THR A 9 2.56 16.47 32.22
C THR A 9 3.32 15.16 32.12
N MET A 10 2.63 14.03 31.94
CA MET A 10 3.20 12.87 31.27
C MET A 10 2.10 11.89 30.84
N ALA A 11 1.30 12.29 29.84
CA ALA A 11 0.38 11.37 29.16
C ALA A 11 0.05 11.88 27.75
N ALA A 12 1.06 12.07 26.90
CA ALA A 12 0.84 12.44 25.50
C ALA A 12 2.03 12.06 24.59
N VAL A 13 2.49 10.81 24.60
CA VAL A 13 3.48 10.32 23.60
C VAL A 13 3.16 8.91 23.04
N LEU A 14 2.10 8.23 23.47
CA LEU A 14 1.79 6.85 23.02
C LEU A 14 0.67 6.74 21.97
N LEU A 15 0.49 7.72 21.09
CA LEU A 15 -0.42 7.60 19.93
C LEU A 15 0.31 7.56 18.57
N TYR A 16 1.62 7.36 18.59
CA TYR A 16 2.41 7.16 17.37
C TYR A 16 2.43 5.70 16.89
N PHE A 17 2.03 4.74 17.73
CA PHE A 17 2.20 3.30 17.47
C PHE A 17 0.92 2.44 17.55
N ALA A 18 -0.23 3.00 17.92
CA ALA A 18 -1.47 2.23 18.01
C ALA A 18 -2.26 2.28 16.69
N TRP A 19 -1.61 1.87 15.59
CA TRP A 19 -2.36 1.25 14.50
C TRP A 19 -2.55 -0.21 14.92
N PRO A 20 -3.78 -0.72 15.09
CA PRO A 20 -3.98 -2.09 15.53
C PRO A 20 -3.50 -3.04 14.43
N SER A 21 -2.32 -3.61 14.61
CA SER A 21 -1.91 -4.85 13.95
C SER A 21 -2.65 -6.00 14.63
N GLU A 22 -3.98 -6.04 14.52
CA GLU A 22 -4.72 -7.23 14.93
C GLU A 22 -4.42 -8.36 13.94
N GLN A 23 -3.79 -9.37 14.52
CA GLN A 23 -3.62 -10.74 14.07
C GLN A 23 -4.94 -11.32 13.53
N ASN A 24 -5.27 -11.06 12.27
CA ASN A 24 -6.15 -11.96 11.54
C ASN A 24 -5.29 -13.13 11.04
N ALA A 25 -5.13 -14.12 11.91
CA ALA A 25 -4.81 -15.47 11.48
C ALA A 25 -5.90 -15.89 10.48
N ALA A 26 -5.53 -15.92 9.20
CA ALA A 26 -6.41 -16.39 8.14
C ALA A 26 -6.89 -17.81 8.45
N PRO A 27 -8.20 -18.11 8.42
CA PRO A 27 -8.66 -19.48 8.46
C PRO A 27 -8.17 -20.21 7.21
N ALA A 28 -7.58 -21.38 7.43
CA ALA A 28 -7.12 -22.29 6.38
C ALA A 28 -8.25 -22.53 5.36
N ALA A 29 -7.93 -22.32 4.08
CA ALA A 29 -8.82 -22.66 2.99
C ALA A 29 -9.09 -24.18 2.97
N PRO A 30 -10.34 -24.63 2.83
CA PRO A 30 -10.65 -26.04 2.72
C PRO A 30 -10.13 -26.60 1.39
N SER A 31 -9.43 -27.73 1.48
CA SER A 31 -8.97 -28.52 0.34
C SER A 31 -10.16 -28.99 -0.49
N ALA A 32 -10.19 -28.60 -1.77
CA ALA A 32 -11.15 -29.12 -2.72
C ALA A 32 -10.86 -30.62 -2.95
N HIS A 33 -11.74 -31.48 -2.45
CA HIS A 33 -11.80 -32.88 -2.83
C HIS A 33 -12.37 -32.96 -4.26
N LEU A 34 -11.48 -33.17 -5.24
CA LEU A 34 -11.89 -33.56 -6.59
C LEU A 34 -12.39 -35.00 -6.56
N SER A 35 -13.70 -35.14 -6.78
CA SER A 35 -14.42 -36.39 -7.00
C SER A 35 -13.75 -37.24 -8.08
N ALA A 36 -13.43 -38.48 -7.72
CA ALA A 36 -13.12 -39.54 -8.65
C ALA A 36 -14.41 -40.00 -9.37
N ALA A 37 -14.47 -39.82 -10.69
CA ALA A 37 -15.43 -40.48 -11.56
C ALA A 37 -14.71 -41.57 -12.36
N THR A 38 -15.22 -42.79 -12.22
CA THR A 38 -14.68 -44.03 -12.78
C THR A 38 -15.29 -44.34 -14.14
N ALA A 39 -14.46 -44.98 -15.00
CA ALA A 39 -14.77 -45.89 -16.13
C ALA A 39 -14.73 -45.33 -17.57
N PRO A 40 -14.48 -46.17 -18.61
CA PRO A 40 -13.74 -47.44 -18.67
C PRO A 40 -12.68 -47.49 -19.79
N ALA A 41 -11.93 -48.61 -19.81
CA ALA A 41 -10.82 -48.92 -20.70
C ALA A 41 -11.16 -49.00 -22.20
N GLY A 42 -10.22 -48.53 -23.03
CA GLY A 42 -10.18 -48.75 -24.48
C GLY A 42 -8.77 -48.53 -25.03
N LYS A 43 -8.22 -49.57 -25.66
CA LYS A 43 -6.90 -49.66 -26.32
C LYS A 43 -6.65 -48.52 -27.32
N ALA A 44 -5.40 -48.03 -27.39
CA ALA A 44 -4.50 -48.18 -28.55
C ALA A 44 -3.48 -47.03 -28.71
N ALA A 45 -2.28 -47.43 -29.12
CA ALA A 45 -1.31 -46.69 -29.95
C ALA A 45 -0.56 -45.48 -29.34
N ALA A 46 0.73 -45.72 -29.04
CA ALA A 46 1.77 -44.70 -29.10
C ALA A 46 1.88 -44.11 -30.52
N PRO A 47 2.19 -42.80 -30.62
CA PRO A 47 3.45 -42.46 -31.27
C PRO A 47 4.22 -41.31 -30.59
N ALA A 48 5.54 -41.49 -30.61
CA ALA A 48 6.63 -40.51 -30.60
C ALA A 48 6.30 -39.05 -30.21
N THR A 49 6.70 -38.68 -28.99
CA THR A 49 6.92 -37.27 -28.62
C THR A 49 8.09 -36.73 -29.42
N GLN A 50 7.81 -35.84 -30.36
CA GLN A 50 8.82 -35.02 -31.02
C GLN A 50 9.47 -34.11 -29.98
N ALA A 51 10.78 -34.30 -29.79
CA ALA A 51 11.63 -33.37 -29.08
C ALA A 51 11.68 -32.05 -29.88
N ALA A 52 11.14 -30.99 -29.29
CA ALA A 52 11.28 -29.65 -29.83
C ALA A 52 12.76 -29.22 -29.76
N PRO A 53 13.30 -28.57 -30.81
CA PRO A 53 14.68 -28.12 -30.85
C PRO A 53 14.89 -27.00 -29.83
N GLY A 54 16.04 -27.09 -29.15
CA GLY A 54 16.42 -26.20 -28.07
C GLY A 54 16.44 -24.73 -28.46
N SER A 55 15.76 -23.91 -27.67
CA SER A 55 16.09 -22.51 -27.50
C SER A 55 17.46 -22.41 -26.82
N LEU A 56 18.50 -22.30 -27.64
CA LEU A 56 19.78 -21.72 -27.28
C LEU A 56 19.54 -20.22 -27.05
N ASP A 57 19.30 -19.84 -25.79
CA ASP A 57 19.64 -18.51 -25.23
C ASP A 57 19.16 -18.42 -23.78
N SER A 58 19.69 -19.31 -22.94
CA SER A 58 19.64 -19.10 -21.49
C SER A 58 21.04 -19.33 -20.96
N PRO A 59 21.71 -18.27 -20.46
CA PRO A 59 23.07 -18.42 -20.00
C PRO A 59 23.12 -19.37 -18.80
N SER A 60 24.12 -20.25 -18.81
CA SER A 60 24.25 -21.43 -17.94
C SER A 60 24.34 -21.14 -16.43
N TRP A 61 24.48 -19.86 -16.03
CA TRP A 61 24.43 -19.44 -14.63
C TRP A 61 23.01 -19.47 -14.03
N ALA A 62 21.96 -19.58 -14.85
CA ALA A 62 20.57 -19.69 -14.39
C ALA A 62 20.15 -21.10 -13.90
N ARG A 63 21.06 -22.10 -13.89
CA ARG A 63 20.77 -23.50 -13.50
C ARG A 63 21.59 -23.97 -12.29
N SER A 64 22.08 -23.08 -11.44
CA SER A 64 22.76 -23.51 -10.20
C SER A 64 21.72 -23.77 -9.09
N PRO A 65 21.71 -24.96 -8.44
CA PRO A 65 20.84 -25.23 -7.29
C PRO A 65 21.23 -24.44 -6.02
N PHE A 66 22.33 -23.69 -6.07
CA PHE A 66 22.79 -22.77 -5.03
C PHE A 66 22.87 -21.31 -5.51
N GLY A 67 22.52 -21.05 -6.77
CA GLY A 67 22.38 -19.70 -7.28
C GLY A 67 21.03 -19.18 -6.83
N ARG A 68 21.01 -18.20 -5.92
CA ARG A 68 19.84 -17.31 -5.82
C ARG A 68 19.54 -16.85 -7.23
N ALA A 69 18.37 -17.24 -7.77
CA ALA A 69 17.84 -16.56 -8.92
C ALA A 69 17.89 -15.07 -8.57
N ALA A 70 18.72 -14.30 -9.27
CA ALA A 70 18.62 -12.85 -9.18
C ALA A 70 17.14 -12.56 -9.40
N PRO A 71 16.43 -11.91 -8.45
CA PRO A 71 15.10 -11.45 -8.77
C PRO A 71 15.28 -10.65 -10.05
N LEU A 72 14.48 -10.97 -11.06
CA LEU A 72 14.44 -10.21 -12.30
C LEU A 72 14.46 -8.75 -11.87
N ALA A 73 15.61 -8.08 -12.02
CA ALA A 73 15.72 -6.65 -11.89
C ALA A 73 14.76 -6.18 -12.96
N GLU A 74 13.52 -5.93 -12.54
CA GLU A 74 12.43 -5.64 -13.45
C GLU A 74 12.94 -4.49 -14.27
N ASN A 75 13.04 -4.72 -15.58
CA ASN A 75 13.77 -3.86 -16.50
C ASN A 75 13.36 -2.42 -16.17
N ARG A 76 14.24 -1.62 -15.57
CA ARG A 76 13.85 -0.38 -14.85
C ARG A 76 12.87 0.51 -15.64
N PRO A 77 12.98 0.63 -16.97
CA PRO A 77 11.98 1.31 -17.79
C PRO A 77 10.56 0.71 -17.70
N ARG A 78 10.41 -0.61 -17.74
CA ARG A 78 9.10 -1.30 -17.61
C ARG A 78 8.48 -1.12 -16.23
N ALA A 79 9.29 -1.15 -15.17
CA ALA A 79 8.80 -0.88 -13.82
C ALA A 79 8.22 0.54 -13.71
N ILE A 80 8.90 1.53 -14.32
CA ILE A 80 8.43 2.92 -14.38
C ILE A 80 7.12 3.04 -15.18
N GLU A 81 7.00 2.38 -16.33
CA GLU A 81 5.76 2.38 -17.14
C GLU A 81 4.59 1.80 -16.36
N ARG A 82 4.76 0.62 -15.76
CA ARG A 82 3.75 0.00 -14.90
C ARG A 82 3.34 0.92 -13.75
N ARG A 83 4.31 1.60 -13.14
CA ARG A 83 4.05 2.56 -12.07
C ARG A 83 3.17 3.70 -12.54
N LYS A 84 3.47 4.28 -13.71
CA LYS A 84 2.65 5.35 -14.32
C LYS A 84 1.22 4.88 -14.56
N GLU A 85 1.04 3.66 -15.07
CA GLU A 85 -0.28 3.06 -15.31
C GLU A 85 -1.07 2.89 -14.01
N GLN A 86 -0.45 2.33 -12.97
CA GLN A 86 -1.09 2.13 -11.66
C GLN A 86 -1.50 3.46 -11.00
N MET A 87 -0.64 4.48 -11.09
CA MET A 87 -0.96 5.81 -10.58
C MET A 87 -2.13 6.45 -11.35
N LYS A 88 -2.14 6.29 -12.68
CA LYS A 88 -3.23 6.75 -13.55
C LYS A 88 -4.57 6.06 -13.21
N GLU A 89 -4.58 4.75 -12.99
CA GLU A 89 -5.77 4.01 -12.51
C GLU A 89 -6.21 4.47 -11.11
N GLY A 90 -5.23 4.83 -10.28
CA GLY A 90 -5.45 5.43 -8.98
C GLY A 90 -6.06 6.84 -9.05
N GLY A 91 -5.92 7.55 -10.18
CA GLY A 91 -6.38 8.93 -10.36
C GLY A 91 -5.40 9.99 -9.84
N TYR A 92 -4.14 9.64 -9.62
CA TYR A 92 -3.12 10.56 -9.10
C TYR A 92 -1.83 10.48 -9.92
N TYR A 93 -1.01 11.53 -9.84
CA TYR A 93 0.16 11.69 -10.71
C TYR A 93 1.30 12.36 -9.96
N THR A 94 2.52 12.14 -10.45
CA THR A 94 3.73 12.87 -10.02
C THR A 94 4.48 13.34 -11.27
N PRO A 95 5.30 14.39 -11.16
CA PRO A 95 6.18 14.79 -12.26
C PRO A 95 7.13 13.65 -12.68
N ASP A 96 7.51 13.62 -13.96
CA ASP A 96 8.30 12.54 -14.55
C ASP A 96 9.66 12.33 -13.87
N GLU A 97 10.26 13.41 -13.35
CA GLU A 97 11.53 13.36 -12.61
C GLU A 97 11.48 12.44 -11.38
N TYR A 98 10.31 12.29 -10.74
CA TYR A 98 10.16 11.49 -9.53
C TYR A 98 10.25 9.98 -9.77
N PHE A 99 10.00 9.53 -11.00
CA PHE A 99 10.05 8.11 -11.34
C PHE A 99 11.47 7.54 -11.40
N THR A 100 12.46 8.41 -11.61
CA THR A 100 13.87 8.03 -11.75
C THR A 100 14.70 8.33 -10.50
N LEU A 101 14.11 8.99 -9.49
CA LEU A 101 14.79 9.28 -8.23
C LEU A 101 15.06 7.98 -7.44
N PRO A 102 16.26 7.84 -6.84
CA PRO A 102 16.56 6.72 -5.97
C PRO A 102 15.75 6.77 -4.67
N LEU A 103 15.48 5.61 -4.08
CA LEU A 103 14.62 5.47 -2.90
C LEU A 103 15.04 6.38 -1.74
N LYS A 104 16.35 6.50 -1.49
CA LYS A 104 16.93 7.38 -0.47
C LYS A 104 16.65 8.87 -0.68
N GLU A 105 16.65 9.33 -1.94
CA GLU A 105 16.35 10.72 -2.26
C GLU A 105 14.85 10.98 -2.10
N LEU A 106 14.00 10.04 -2.53
CA LEU A 106 12.56 10.08 -2.26
C LEU A 106 12.28 10.15 -0.76
N GLN A 107 12.95 9.35 0.06
CA GLN A 107 12.82 9.42 1.53
C GLN A 107 13.25 10.76 2.11
N LYS A 108 14.35 11.33 1.62
CA LYS A 108 14.82 12.65 2.06
C LYS A 108 13.79 13.74 1.75
N ARG A 109 13.24 13.74 0.54
CA ARG A 109 12.22 14.71 0.11
C ARG A 109 10.90 14.51 0.87
N ALA A 110 10.46 13.27 1.06
CA ALA A 110 9.28 12.94 1.84
C ALA A 110 9.39 13.43 3.30
N LYS A 111 10.57 13.31 3.92
CA LYS A 111 10.84 13.89 5.25
C LYS A 111 10.72 15.42 5.29
N ALA A 112 10.99 16.09 4.17
CA ALA A 112 10.79 17.53 4.02
C ALA A 112 9.32 17.91 3.71
N GLY A 113 8.41 16.93 3.63
CA GLY A 113 7.00 17.16 3.33
C GLY A 113 6.66 17.25 1.85
N ASP A 114 7.58 16.86 0.96
CA ASP A 114 7.30 16.77 -0.47
C ASP A 114 6.24 15.71 -0.76
N ILE A 115 5.06 16.16 -1.18
CA ILE A 115 3.91 15.31 -1.46
C ILE A 115 4.19 14.35 -2.61
N TYR A 116 4.89 14.77 -3.66
CA TYR A 116 5.18 13.89 -4.79
C TYR A 116 6.16 12.78 -4.41
N ALA A 117 7.12 13.08 -3.54
CA ALA A 117 7.98 12.05 -2.97
C ALA A 117 7.20 11.06 -2.10
N LEU A 118 6.25 11.55 -1.28
CA LEU A 118 5.36 10.68 -0.49
C LEU A 118 4.51 9.76 -1.39
N LEU A 119 3.96 10.28 -2.49
CA LEU A 119 3.20 9.46 -3.45
C LEU A 119 4.06 8.37 -4.08
N GLN A 120 5.28 8.71 -4.53
CA GLN A 120 6.19 7.71 -5.10
C GLN A 120 6.59 6.65 -4.09
N LEU A 121 6.90 7.03 -2.85
CA LEU A 121 7.20 6.06 -1.80
C LEU A 121 5.99 5.17 -1.53
N GLY A 122 4.80 5.75 -1.41
CA GLY A 122 3.56 5.00 -1.23
C GLY A 122 3.36 3.95 -2.32
N GLN A 123 3.53 4.37 -3.57
CA GLN A 123 3.39 3.53 -4.75
C GLN A 123 4.42 2.39 -4.77
N GLN A 124 5.70 2.72 -4.62
CA GLN A 124 6.78 1.74 -4.67
C GLN A 124 6.70 0.74 -3.52
N TYR A 125 6.50 1.20 -2.28
CA TYR A 125 6.38 0.29 -1.13
C TYR A 125 5.13 -0.61 -1.25
N TYR A 126 3.98 -0.06 -1.65
CA TYR A 126 2.74 -0.84 -1.68
C TYR A 126 2.70 -1.88 -2.82
N TYR A 127 3.15 -1.51 -4.02
CA TYR A 127 3.02 -2.35 -5.21
C TYR A 127 4.32 -3.04 -5.63
N GLU A 128 5.47 -2.53 -5.22
CA GLU A 128 6.79 -2.99 -5.68
C GLU A 128 7.68 -3.52 -4.54
N GLY A 129 7.16 -3.69 -3.33
CA GLY A 129 7.91 -4.10 -2.13
C GLY A 129 8.98 -5.18 -2.34
N PRO A 130 8.67 -6.33 -2.97
CA PRO A 130 9.68 -7.36 -3.24
C PRO A 130 10.84 -6.91 -4.15
N ALA A 131 10.59 -5.98 -5.08
CA ALA A 131 11.61 -5.45 -5.98
C ALA A 131 12.52 -4.40 -5.29
N LEU A 132 12.11 -3.86 -4.14
CA LEU A 132 12.88 -2.88 -3.38
C LEU A 132 13.94 -3.49 -2.44
N LEU A 133 13.96 -4.82 -2.26
CA LEU A 133 14.86 -5.50 -1.33
C LEU A 133 16.35 -5.19 -1.55
N GLU A 134 16.72 -4.83 -2.78
CA GLU A 134 18.10 -4.54 -3.18
C GLU A 134 18.39 -3.03 -3.32
N GLU A 135 17.40 -2.15 -3.12
CA GLU A 135 17.56 -0.69 -3.25
C GLU A 135 18.11 -0.07 -1.94
N ASP A 136 19.07 0.86 -2.07
CA ASP A 136 19.64 1.58 -0.92
C ASP A 136 18.55 2.42 -0.21
N GLY A 137 18.42 2.23 1.09
CA GLY A 137 17.40 2.87 1.93
C GLY A 137 16.12 2.06 2.13
N TYR A 138 15.99 0.85 1.57
CA TYR A 138 14.84 -0.01 1.85
C TYR A 138 14.83 -0.49 3.31
N LYS A 139 13.63 -0.52 3.91
CA LYS A 139 13.41 -0.97 5.28
C LYS A 139 12.93 -2.43 5.29
N LEU A 140 13.76 -3.33 5.79
CA LEU A 140 13.49 -4.78 5.81
C LEU A 140 12.62 -5.23 7.01
N ASP A 141 12.47 -4.37 8.02
CA ASP A 141 11.84 -4.69 9.31
C ASP A 141 10.35 -4.35 9.38
N GLU A 142 9.81 -3.69 8.35
CA GLU A 142 8.40 -3.29 8.27
C GLU A 142 7.71 -3.97 7.07
N ASP A 143 6.41 -4.28 7.20
CA ASP A 143 5.62 -4.72 6.04
C ASP A 143 5.57 -3.61 4.98
N PRO A 144 6.04 -3.85 3.74
CA PRO A 144 6.08 -2.82 2.71
C PRO A 144 4.69 -2.28 2.36
N ARG A 145 3.62 -3.09 2.43
CA ARG A 145 2.26 -2.59 2.16
C ARG A 145 1.80 -1.63 3.24
N PHE A 146 2.09 -1.95 4.51
CA PHE A 146 1.85 -1.02 5.61
C PHE A 146 2.64 0.29 5.44
N VAL A 147 3.93 0.22 5.11
CA VAL A 147 4.77 1.41 4.86
C VAL A 147 4.22 2.24 3.71
N GLY A 148 3.79 1.60 2.62
CA GLY A 148 3.20 2.28 1.47
C GLY A 148 1.92 3.04 1.83
N LYS A 149 1.00 2.41 2.56
CA LYS A 149 -0.22 3.07 3.05
C LYS A 149 0.09 4.23 3.98
N ARG A 150 1.12 4.12 4.83
CA ARG A 150 1.56 5.24 5.69
C ARG A 150 1.99 6.46 4.87
N HIS A 151 2.76 6.26 3.79
CA HIS A 151 3.15 7.36 2.92
C HIS A 151 1.97 7.98 2.15
N PHE A 152 1.02 7.17 1.68
CA PHE A 152 -0.22 7.68 1.11
C PHE A 152 -1.05 8.46 2.13
N ALA A 153 -1.12 8.00 3.38
CA ALA A 153 -1.80 8.70 4.46
C ALA A 153 -1.15 10.06 4.76
N ASP A 154 0.18 10.11 4.79
CA ASP A 154 0.94 11.35 4.96
C ASP A 154 0.69 12.33 3.80
N ALA A 155 0.57 11.83 2.56
CA ALA A 155 0.23 12.65 1.39
C ALA A 155 -1.22 13.16 1.45
N ALA A 156 -2.17 12.33 1.90
CA ALA A 156 -3.57 12.75 2.12
C ALA A 156 -3.68 13.88 3.13
N VAL A 157 -3.07 13.69 4.31
CA VAL A 157 -3.00 14.70 5.37
C VAL A 157 -2.18 15.92 4.95
N GLY A 158 -1.25 15.75 4.01
CA GLY A 158 -0.46 16.82 3.39
C GLY A 158 -1.20 17.67 2.36
N GLY A 159 -2.45 17.32 1.98
CA GLY A 159 -3.23 18.10 1.02
C GLY A 159 -3.56 17.40 -0.29
N HIS A 160 -3.14 16.16 -0.50
CA HIS A 160 -3.44 15.47 -1.74
C HIS A 160 -4.87 14.91 -1.77
N GLY A 161 -5.79 15.62 -2.43
CA GLY A 161 -7.24 15.34 -2.42
C GLY A 161 -7.65 13.93 -2.85
N GLN A 162 -6.90 13.30 -3.77
CA GLN A 162 -7.24 11.95 -4.26
C GLN A 162 -6.82 10.81 -3.31
N MET A 163 -5.92 11.06 -2.35
CA MET A 163 -5.38 9.99 -1.51
C MET A 163 -6.39 9.35 -0.55
N PRO A 164 -7.34 10.08 0.07
CA PRO A 164 -8.44 9.48 0.81
C PRO A 164 -9.17 8.39 0.01
N ALA A 165 -9.48 8.64 -1.27
CA ALA A 165 -10.17 7.66 -2.10
C ALA A 165 -9.31 6.45 -2.51
N VAL A 166 -8.01 6.65 -2.68
CA VAL A 166 -7.07 5.54 -2.85
C VAL A 166 -7.06 4.69 -1.58
N LEU A 167 -6.85 5.29 -0.41
CA LEU A 167 -6.77 4.58 0.88
C LEU A 167 -8.05 3.84 1.23
N THR A 168 -9.23 4.44 0.99
CA THR A 168 -10.52 3.76 1.11
C THR A 168 -10.56 2.46 0.31
N ARG A 169 -10.12 2.48 -0.96
CA ARG A 169 -10.09 1.29 -1.82
C ARG A 169 -9.09 0.25 -1.33
N LEU A 170 -7.89 0.69 -0.93
CA LEU A 170 -6.84 -0.23 -0.46
C LEU A 170 -7.26 -0.98 0.80
N TYR A 171 -7.73 -0.27 1.83
CA TYR A 171 -8.19 -0.90 3.07
C TYR A 171 -9.43 -1.79 2.86
N ALA A 172 -10.38 -1.37 2.00
CA ALA A 172 -11.54 -2.19 1.68
C ALA A 172 -11.14 -3.49 0.97
N ALA A 173 -10.18 -3.44 0.04
CA ALA A 173 -9.67 -4.62 -0.66
C ALA A 173 -8.93 -5.59 0.28
N GLU A 174 -8.37 -5.10 1.38
CA GLU A 174 -7.72 -5.91 2.42
C GLU A 174 -8.69 -6.39 3.51
N GLY A 175 -9.99 -6.05 3.42
CA GLY A 175 -11.00 -6.41 4.42
C GLY A 175 -11.02 -5.56 5.68
N ASP A 176 -10.21 -4.50 5.74
CA ASP A 176 -10.15 -3.57 6.87
C ASP A 176 -11.20 -2.46 6.70
N MET A 177 -12.46 -2.84 6.92
CA MET A 177 -13.61 -1.97 6.67
C MET A 177 -13.68 -0.78 7.63
N VAL A 178 -13.06 -0.86 8.82
CA VAL A 178 -13.00 0.26 9.77
C VAL A 178 -12.13 1.38 9.21
N ASN A 179 -10.90 1.06 8.81
CA ASN A 179 -9.98 2.05 8.26
C ASN A 179 -10.47 2.54 6.89
N ALA A 180 -11.02 1.65 6.06
CA ALA A 180 -11.62 2.05 4.79
C ALA A 180 -12.71 3.11 4.98
N TYR A 181 -13.60 2.90 5.95
CA TYR A 181 -14.67 3.84 6.27
C TYR A 181 -14.15 5.14 6.89
N ALA A 182 -13.13 5.08 7.76
CA ALA A 182 -12.49 6.28 8.31
C ALA A 182 -11.92 7.19 7.21
N TRP A 183 -11.24 6.61 6.22
CA TRP A 183 -10.73 7.37 5.06
C TRP A 183 -11.83 7.93 4.17
N GLN A 184 -12.94 7.19 3.99
CA GLN A 184 -14.08 7.71 3.25
C GLN A 184 -14.69 8.93 3.95
N LEU A 185 -14.91 8.85 5.27
CA LEU A 185 -15.43 9.96 6.07
C LEU A 185 -14.49 11.17 6.03
N PHE A 186 -13.18 10.95 6.14
CA PHE A 186 -12.20 12.01 6.02
C PHE A 186 -12.25 12.71 4.66
N GLY A 187 -12.31 11.95 3.55
CA GLY A 187 -12.49 12.53 2.22
C GLY A 187 -13.81 13.31 2.07
N GLU A 188 -14.92 12.77 2.56
CA GLU A 188 -16.23 13.46 2.55
C GLU A 188 -16.18 14.79 3.31
N GLN A 189 -15.45 14.85 4.43
CA GLN A 189 -15.24 16.09 5.21
C GLN A 189 -14.41 17.14 4.44
N LEU A 190 -13.56 16.72 3.52
CA LEU A 190 -12.80 17.59 2.62
C LEU A 190 -13.58 17.98 1.35
N GLY A 191 -14.82 17.50 1.21
CA GLY A 191 -15.68 17.77 0.05
C GLY A 191 -15.52 16.78 -1.10
N GLU A 192 -14.82 15.66 -0.92
CA GLU A 192 -14.74 14.62 -1.94
C GLU A 192 -16.08 13.91 -2.14
N HIS A 193 -16.43 13.69 -3.41
CA HIS A 193 -17.67 13.01 -3.80
C HIS A 193 -17.36 11.62 -4.36
N TYR A 194 -17.62 10.60 -3.56
CA TYR A 194 -17.43 9.21 -3.96
C TYR A 194 -18.58 8.74 -4.86
N ALA A 195 -18.25 8.33 -6.09
CA ALA A 195 -19.23 7.76 -7.03
C ALA A 195 -19.95 6.52 -6.47
N LYS A 196 -19.24 5.73 -5.65
CA LYS A 196 -19.78 4.60 -4.91
C LYS A 196 -19.28 4.65 -3.47
N ARG A 197 -20.21 4.77 -2.52
CA ARG A 197 -19.92 4.68 -1.08
C ARG A 197 -19.68 3.22 -0.68
N LEU A 198 -18.86 3.02 0.34
CA LEU A 198 -18.67 1.72 0.97
C LEU A 198 -19.98 1.22 1.58
N ASP A 199 -20.22 -0.08 1.44
CA ASP A 199 -21.27 -0.76 2.19
C ASP A 199 -20.77 -1.01 3.62
N ILE A 200 -21.29 -0.21 4.56
CA ILE A 200 -20.92 -0.28 5.98
C ILE A 200 -21.88 -1.18 6.78
N SER A 201 -22.79 -1.90 6.14
CA SER A 201 -23.75 -2.80 6.82
C SER A 201 -23.07 -3.89 7.64
N GLN A 202 -21.83 -4.24 7.29
CA GLN A 202 -21.00 -5.22 8.02
C GLN A 202 -20.35 -4.64 9.28
N LEU A 203 -20.37 -3.32 9.47
CA LEU A 203 -19.77 -2.67 10.64
C LEU A 203 -20.78 -2.50 11.76
N ASN A 204 -20.44 -2.95 12.96
CA ASN A 204 -21.25 -2.68 14.15
C ASN A 204 -21.07 -1.22 14.65
N ASN A 205 -21.90 -0.81 15.60
CA ASN A 205 -21.88 0.57 16.14
C ASN A 205 -20.52 0.98 16.74
N GLN A 206 -19.81 0.05 17.40
CA GLN A 206 -18.49 0.33 17.97
C GLN A 206 -17.46 0.60 16.87
N GLN A 207 -17.45 -0.21 15.82
CA GLN A 207 -16.56 -0.06 14.67
C GLN A 207 -16.83 1.24 13.91
N GLN A 208 -18.11 1.59 13.70
CA GLN A 208 -18.47 2.86 13.06
C GLN A 208 -18.03 4.07 13.90
N ASN A 209 -18.16 3.99 15.23
CA ASN A 209 -17.69 5.05 16.12
C ASN A 209 -16.16 5.19 16.11
N LEU A 210 -15.44 4.06 16.06
CA LEU A 210 -13.98 4.08 15.90
C LEU A 210 -13.56 4.75 14.59
N ALA A 211 -14.20 4.41 13.47
CA ALA A 211 -13.94 5.03 12.18
C ALA A 211 -14.19 6.55 12.19
N LYS A 212 -15.28 7.00 12.84
CA LYS A 212 -15.58 8.44 13.01
C LYS A 212 -14.54 9.18 13.85
N GLN A 213 -14.06 8.55 14.93
CA GLN A 213 -12.99 9.11 15.75
C GLN A 213 -11.68 9.21 14.96
N GLN A 214 -11.32 8.17 14.22
CA GLN A 214 -10.15 8.17 13.35
C GLN A 214 -10.24 9.26 12.28
N ALA A 215 -11.38 9.38 11.57
CA ALA A 215 -11.61 10.43 10.59
C ALA A 215 -11.43 11.84 11.20
N SER A 216 -11.94 12.05 12.42
CA SER A 216 -11.79 13.33 13.14
C SER A 216 -10.33 13.62 13.50
N LEU A 217 -9.55 12.61 13.88
CA LEU A 217 -8.11 12.76 14.12
C LEU A 217 -7.34 13.08 12.83
N LEU A 218 -7.70 12.44 11.71
CA LEU A 218 -7.12 12.74 10.39
C LEU A 218 -7.41 14.19 9.99
N LEU A 219 -8.64 14.65 10.18
CA LEU A 219 -9.03 16.05 9.94
C LEU A 219 -8.24 17.02 10.82
N GLY A 220 -8.11 16.74 12.11
CA GLY A 220 -7.29 17.55 13.01
C GLY A 220 -5.83 17.65 12.56
N ARG A 221 -5.24 16.54 12.10
CA ARG A 221 -3.87 16.54 11.54
C ARG A 221 -3.76 17.35 10.26
N PHE A 222 -4.73 17.21 9.36
CA PHE A 222 -4.79 17.98 8.12
C PHE A 222 -4.86 19.48 8.40
N MET A 223 -5.77 19.90 9.29
CA MET A 223 -5.91 21.31 9.68
C MET A 223 -4.66 21.87 10.36
N SER A 224 -3.91 21.05 11.10
CA SER A 224 -2.67 21.48 11.76
C SER A 224 -1.49 21.62 10.80
N ARG A 225 -1.56 20.99 9.62
CA ARG A 225 -0.48 20.97 8.62
C ARG A 225 -0.73 21.95 7.48
N ALA A 226 -1.99 22.35 7.26
CA ALA A 226 -2.32 23.40 6.31
C ALA A 226 -1.57 24.69 6.68
N PRO A 227 -0.79 25.28 5.76
CA PRO A 227 -0.19 26.59 6.00
C PRO A 227 -1.32 27.58 6.29
N ALA A 228 -1.15 28.43 7.31
CA ALA A 228 -2.13 29.45 7.72
C ALA A 228 -2.39 30.56 6.66
N GLY A 229 -2.06 30.32 5.39
CA GLY A 229 -2.31 31.23 4.28
C GLY A 229 -1.95 30.56 2.96
N GLY A 230 -2.93 30.47 2.06
CA GLY A 230 -2.72 30.16 0.65
C GLY A 230 -3.28 28.82 0.21
N ILE A 231 -4.56 28.80 -0.16
CA ILE A 231 -5.03 27.91 -1.22
C ILE A 231 -4.27 28.35 -2.49
N PRO A 232 -3.40 27.53 -3.09
CA PRO A 232 -2.92 27.84 -4.43
C PRO A 232 -4.14 27.80 -5.38
N PRO A 233 -4.33 28.82 -6.23
CA PRO A 233 -5.43 28.80 -7.20
C PRO A 233 -5.29 27.59 -8.13
N GLN A 234 -6.42 26.94 -8.39
CA GLN A 234 -6.55 25.92 -9.44
C GLN A 234 -6.35 26.54 -10.82
#